data_AF-A0A6M0R6U9-F1
#
_entry.id   AF-A0A6M0R6U9-F1
#
_cell.length_a   1.000
_cell.length_b   1.000
_cell.length_c   1.000
_cell.angle_alpha   90.00
_cell.angle_beta   90.00
_cell.angle_gamma   90.00
#
_symmetry.space_group_name_H-M   'P 1'
#
loop_
_entity.id
_entity.type
_entity.pdbx_description
1 polymer ?
#
loop_
_entity_poly.entity_id
_entity_poly.type
_entity_poly.pdbx_seq_one_letter_code
_entity_poly.pdbx_strand_id
1 'polypeptide(L)'
;MAIEAIESIRIAENRASTILKQAKDKSKDIVKNSNEEARKKYEKIIKDAEKEAKDIIEKSIETAKKDSIPILDKGIESVKNIRNVSQDNLNKAINIVIERIVKVNGNS
;
A
#
# COMPACT_ATOMS: atom_id res chain seq x y z
N MET A 1 -18.66 -71.38 27.44
CA MET A 1 -19.72 -70.38 27.64
C MET A 1 -19.30 -69.23 28.56
N ALA A 2 -19.22 -69.38 29.89
CA ALA A 2 -18.90 -68.23 30.77
C ALA A 2 -17.47 -67.67 30.59
N ILE A 3 -16.47 -68.55 30.40
CA ILE A 3 -15.07 -68.16 30.17
C ILE A 3 -14.89 -67.43 28.83
N GLU A 4 -15.54 -67.90 27.76
CA GLU A 4 -15.51 -67.25 26.44
C GLU A 4 -16.18 -65.87 26.46
N ALA A 5 -17.27 -65.72 27.23
CA ALA A 5 -17.91 -64.44 27.44
C ALA A 5 -16.95 -63.45 28.13
N ILE A 6 -16.26 -63.87 29.20
CA ILE A 6 -15.27 -63.02 29.90
C ILE A 6 -14.09 -62.65 28.98
N GLU A 7 -13.58 -63.59 28.20
CA GLU A 7 -12.52 -63.34 27.22
C GLU A 7 -12.97 -62.32 26.16
N SER A 8 -14.20 -62.45 25.64
CA SER A 8 -14.75 -61.52 24.66
C SER A 8 -14.89 -60.09 25.21
N ILE A 9 -15.30 -59.96 26.48
CA ILE A 9 -15.40 -58.66 27.17
C ILE A 9 -14.01 -58.03 27.29
N ARG A 10 -13.00 -58.81 27.73
CA ARG A 10 -11.61 -58.34 27.83
C ARG A 10 -11.06 -57.84 26.49
N ILE A 11 -11.36 -58.54 25.40
CA ILE A 11 -10.95 -58.13 24.05
C ILE A 11 -11.66 -56.83 23.64
N ALA A 12 -12.96 -56.71 23.93
CA ALA A 12 -13.74 -55.51 23.63
C ALA A 12 -13.21 -54.29 24.42
N GLU A 13 -12.89 -54.44 25.70
CA GLU A 13 -12.30 -53.38 26.53
C GLU A 13 -10.94 -52.92 26.02
N ASN A 14 -10.06 -53.87 25.63
CA ASN A 14 -8.76 -53.54 25.06
C ASN A 14 -8.88 -52.79 23.72
N ARG A 15 -9.83 -53.19 22.87
CA ARG A 15 -10.13 -52.48 21.62
C ARG A 15 -10.67 -51.08 21.89
N ALA A 16 -11.61 -50.93 22.82
CA ALA A 16 -12.15 -49.63 23.21
C ALA A 16 -11.05 -48.70 23.75
N SER A 17 -10.16 -49.20 24.62
CA SER A 17 -9.02 -48.46 25.15
C SER A 17 -8.06 -47.99 24.05
N THR A 18 -7.78 -48.87 23.08
CA THR A 18 -6.94 -48.54 21.92
C THR A 18 -7.57 -47.44 21.06
N ILE A 19 -8.87 -47.56 20.76
CA ILE A 19 -9.63 -46.55 20.00
C ILE A 19 -9.60 -45.21 20.74
N LEU A 20 -9.80 -45.22 22.06
CA LEU A 20 -9.79 -44.00 22.87
C LEU A 20 -8.42 -43.32 22.84
N LYS A 21 -7.34 -44.09 22.89
CA LYS A 21 -5.97 -43.56 22.80
C LYS A 21 -5.71 -42.95 21.42
N GLN A 22 -6.06 -43.67 20.35
CA GLN A 22 -5.92 -43.16 18.98
C GLN A 22 -6.75 -41.89 18.73
N ALA A 23 -7.97 -41.83 19.27
CA ALA A 23 -8.81 -40.65 19.16
C ALA A 23 -8.19 -39.43 19.89
N LYS A 24 -7.62 -39.65 21.08
CA LYS A 24 -6.91 -38.59 21.83
C LYS A 24 -5.67 -38.10 21.08
N ASP A 25 -4.88 -39.00 20.53
CA ASP A 25 -3.67 -38.64 19.79
C ASP A 25 -4.03 -37.88 18.51
N LYS A 26 -5.02 -38.37 17.75
CA LYS A 26 -5.52 -37.70 16.55
C LYS A 26 -6.11 -36.31 16.86
N SER A 27 -6.81 -36.16 17.99
CA SER A 27 -7.32 -34.86 18.42
C SER A 27 -6.19 -33.86 18.68
N LYS A 28 -5.11 -34.28 19.34
CA LYS A 28 -3.93 -33.44 19.58
C LYS A 28 -3.26 -33.04 18.26
N ASP A 29 -3.11 -33.99 17.33
CA ASP A 29 -2.52 -33.72 16.02
C ASP A 29 -3.35 -32.73 15.21
N ILE A 30 -4.67 -32.86 15.22
CA ILE A 30 -5.57 -31.91 14.56
C ILE A 30 -5.35 -30.51 15.12
N VAL A 31 -5.37 -30.34 16.44
CA VAL A 31 -5.18 -29.02 17.08
C VAL A 31 -3.80 -28.45 16.75
N LYS A 32 -2.75 -29.27 16.79
CA LYS A 32 -1.40 -28.84 16.45
C LYS A 32 -1.31 -28.37 15.00
N ASN A 33 -1.81 -29.18 14.06
CA ASN A 33 -1.78 -28.85 12.63
C ASN A 33 -2.61 -27.59 12.33
N SER A 34 -3.79 -27.45 12.94
CA SER A 34 -4.61 -26.24 12.81
C SER A 34 -3.89 -25.00 13.30
N ASN A 35 -3.16 -25.08 14.42
CA ASN A 35 -2.37 -23.96 14.94
C ASN A 35 -1.21 -23.60 14.01
N GLU A 36 -0.50 -24.60 13.46
CA GLU A 36 0.57 -24.37 12.49
C GLU A 36 0.06 -23.74 11.20
N GLU A 37 -1.07 -24.21 10.66
CA GLU A 37 -1.70 -23.63 9.48
C GLU A 37 -2.19 -22.21 9.74
N ALA A 38 -2.80 -21.95 10.90
CA ALA A 38 -3.24 -20.61 11.29
C ALA A 38 -2.06 -19.64 11.35
N ARG A 39 -0.95 -20.05 11.97
CA ARG A 39 0.27 -19.25 12.02
C ARG A 39 0.83 -18.96 10.62
N LYS A 40 0.93 -19.98 9.77
CA LYS A 40 1.41 -19.80 8.38
C LYS A 40 0.53 -18.85 7.58
N LYS A 41 -0.80 -18.96 7.73
CA LYS A 41 -1.76 -18.05 7.08
C LYS A 41 -1.59 -16.63 7.60
N TYR A 42 -1.45 -16.45 8.90
CA TYR A 42 -1.22 -15.14 9.51
C TYR A 42 0.07 -14.50 8.98
N GLU A 43 1.20 -15.21 9.02
CA GLU A 43 2.49 -14.73 8.51
C GLU A 43 2.41 -14.38 7.01
N LYS A 44 1.68 -15.18 6.22
CA LYS A 44 1.44 -14.90 4.81
C LYS A 44 0.63 -13.62 4.60
N ILE A 45 -0.47 -13.43 5.34
CA ILE A 45 -1.32 -12.23 5.25
C ILE A 45 -0.51 -10.97 5.56
N ILE A 46 0.32 -11.00 6.62
CA ILE A 46 1.17 -9.86 6.97
C ILE A 46 2.17 -9.56 5.83
N LYS A 47 2.85 -10.59 5.31
CA LYS A 47 3.81 -10.41 4.22
C LYS A 47 3.17 -9.88 2.93
N ASP A 48 1.98 -10.39 2.60
CA ASP A 48 1.24 -9.94 1.41
C ASP A 48 0.80 -8.47 1.59
N ALA A 49 0.33 -8.09 2.78
CA ALA A 49 -0.04 -6.71 3.10
C ALA A 49 1.16 -5.74 3.07
N GLU A 50 2.31 -6.15 3.62
CA GLU A 50 3.55 -5.35 3.54
C GLU A 50 4.01 -5.13 2.10
N LYS A 51 3.88 -6.16 1.26
CA LYS A 51 4.20 -6.07 -0.16
C LYS A 51 3.25 -5.10 -0.87
N GLU A 52 1.95 -5.23 -0.65
CA GLU A 52 0.95 -4.35 -1.25
C GLU A 52 1.16 -2.89 -0.83
N ALA A 53 1.47 -2.65 0.44
CA ALA A 53 1.80 -1.31 0.94
C ALA A 53 3.03 -0.72 0.23
N LYS A 54 4.10 -1.51 0.03
CA LYS A 54 5.28 -1.07 -0.73
C LYS A 54 4.93 -0.75 -2.18
N ASP A 55 4.18 -1.61 -2.84
CA ASP A 55 3.77 -1.42 -4.23
C ASP A 55 2.92 -0.14 -4.39
N ILE A 56 2.04 0.17 -3.44
CA ILE A 56 1.24 1.41 -3.41
C ILE A 56 2.15 2.63 -3.28
N ILE A 57 3.12 2.60 -2.36
CA ILE A 57 4.05 3.71 -2.13
C ILE A 57 4.90 3.95 -3.38
N GLU A 58 5.47 2.90 -3.96
CA GLU A 58 6.29 3.01 -5.17
C GLU A 58 5.50 3.57 -6.36
N LYS A 59 4.29 3.07 -6.61
CA LYS A 59 3.40 3.60 -7.66
C LYS A 59 3.04 5.07 -7.42
N SER A 60 2.81 5.45 -6.16
CA SER A 60 2.51 6.83 -5.81
C SER A 60 3.70 7.76 -6.06
N ILE A 61 4.93 7.31 -5.74
CA ILE A 61 6.17 8.04 -6.02
C ILE A 61 6.39 8.18 -7.53
N GLU A 62 6.19 7.11 -8.30
CA GLU A 62 6.34 7.14 -9.76
C GLU A 62 5.35 8.09 -10.41
N THR A 63 4.07 8.03 -9.99
CA THR A 63 3.02 8.93 -10.47
C THR A 63 3.32 10.37 -10.11
N ALA A 64 3.70 10.64 -8.85
CA ALA A 64 4.06 11.99 -8.41
C ALA A 64 5.26 12.55 -9.20
N LYS A 65 6.28 11.73 -9.48
CA LYS A 65 7.39 12.13 -10.35
C LYS A 65 6.91 12.48 -11.74
N LYS A 66 6.11 11.60 -12.36
CA LYS A 66 5.55 11.80 -13.69
C LYS A 66 4.72 13.09 -13.80
N ASP A 67 3.96 13.42 -12.76
CA ASP A 67 3.11 14.62 -12.72
C ASP A 67 3.92 15.88 -12.38
N SER A 68 5.00 15.75 -11.60
CA SER A 68 5.86 16.88 -11.21
C SER A 68 6.72 17.42 -12.35
N ILE A 69 7.20 16.55 -13.25
CA ILE A 69 8.03 16.93 -14.40
C ILE A 69 7.34 17.97 -15.30
N PRO A 70 6.09 17.76 -15.80
CA PRO A 70 5.43 18.74 -16.64
C PRO A 70 5.09 20.04 -15.90
N ILE A 71 4.91 20.01 -14.58
CA ILE A 71 4.72 21.22 -13.77
C ILE A 71 6.02 22.03 -13.77
N LEU A 72 7.16 21.38 -13.57
CA LEU A 72 8.48 22.02 -13.61
C LEU A 72 8.75 22.61 -15.00
N ASP A 73 8.52 21.84 -16.06
CA ASP A 73 8.74 22.28 -17.44
C ASP A 73 7.87 23.51 -17.80
N LYS A 74 6.60 23.50 -17.41
CA LYS A 74 5.71 24.68 -17.56
C LYS A 74 6.20 25.89 -16.78
N GLY A 75 6.75 25.67 -15.59
CA GLY A 75 7.36 26.73 -14.78
C GLY A 75 8.57 27.35 -15.48
N ILE A 76 9.47 26.51 -16.02
CA ILE A 76 10.64 26.95 -16.78
C ILE A 76 10.21 27.73 -18.04
N GLU A 77 9.22 27.23 -18.77
CA GLU A 77 8.68 27.89 -19.95
C GLU A 77 8.09 29.26 -19.59
N SER A 78 7.32 29.33 -18.49
CA SER A 78 6.73 30.57 -18.01
C SER A 78 7.79 31.62 -17.65
N VAL A 79 8.85 31.21 -16.94
CA VAL A 79 9.99 32.10 -16.63
C VAL A 79 10.69 32.57 -17.91
N LYS A 80 10.89 31.68 -18.89
CA LYS A 80 11.48 32.03 -20.18
C LYS A 80 10.62 33.06 -20.93
N ASN A 81 9.30 32.88 -20.94
CA ASN A 81 8.36 33.81 -21.58
C ASN A 81 8.37 35.19 -20.91
N ILE A 82 8.44 35.25 -19.58
CA ILE A 82 8.57 36.52 -18.83
C ILE A 82 9.88 37.23 -19.17
N ARG A 83 11.01 36.49 -19.18
CA ARG A 83 12.34 37.06 -19.50
C ARG A 83 12.46 37.51 -20.95
N ASN A 84 11.82 36.83 -21.87
CA ASN A 84 11.85 37.12 -23.30
C ASN A 84 10.70 38.03 -23.75
N VAL A 85 10.15 38.86 -22.85
CA VAL A 85 9.21 39.92 -23.23
C VAL A 85 9.84 40.79 -24.33
N SER A 86 9.07 41.06 -25.39
CA SER A 86 9.57 41.84 -26.52
C SER A 86 9.93 43.26 -26.08
N GLN A 87 11.00 43.79 -26.66
CA GLN A 87 11.44 45.16 -26.42
C GLN A 87 10.34 46.17 -26.77
N ASP A 88 9.52 45.88 -27.77
CA ASP A 88 8.37 46.71 -28.15
C ASP A 88 7.31 46.81 -27.05
N ASN A 89 7.03 45.71 -26.35
CA ASN A 89 6.09 45.71 -25.23
C ASN A 89 6.67 46.46 -24.01
N LEU A 90 7.97 46.32 -23.78
CA LEU A 90 8.71 47.10 -22.78
C LEU A 90 8.63 48.61 -23.08
N ASN A 91 8.93 49.00 -24.31
CA ASN A 91 8.89 50.40 -24.75
C ASN A 91 7.47 50.99 -24.64
N LYS A 92 6.43 50.22 -25.02
CA LYS A 92 5.03 50.62 -24.82
C LYS A 92 4.70 50.84 -23.34
N ALA A 93 5.12 49.92 -22.46
CA ALA A 93 4.91 50.06 -21.02
C ALA A 93 5.61 51.29 -20.44
N ILE A 94 6.84 51.57 -20.87
CA ILE A 94 7.60 52.77 -20.50
C ILE A 94 6.85 54.04 -20.93
N ASN A 95 6.37 54.09 -22.18
CA ASN A 95 5.61 55.25 -22.68
C ASN A 95 4.32 55.50 -21.90
N ILE A 96 3.59 54.44 -21.51
CA ILE A 96 2.40 54.58 -20.66
C ILE A 96 2.75 55.23 -19.31
N VAL A 97 3.87 54.84 -18.70
CA VAL A 97 4.33 55.43 -17.43
C VAL A 97 4.72 56.89 -17.63
N ILE A 98 5.46 57.21 -18.70
CA ILE A 98 5.85 58.59 -19.03
C ILE A 98 4.61 59.47 -19.25
N GLU A 99 3.66 59.04 -20.09
CA GLU A 99 2.42 59.77 -20.32
C GLU A 99 1.64 60.04 -19.03
N ARG A 100 1.64 59.08 -18.10
CA ARG A 100 0.95 59.22 -16.82
C ARG A 100 1.61 60.26 -15.93
N ILE A 101 2.95 60.29 -15.88
CA ILE A 101 3.71 61.31 -15.13
C ILE A 101 3.52 62.69 -15.78
N VAL A 102 3.65 62.78 -17.10
CA VAL A 102 3.52 64.04 -17.85
C VAL A 102 2.10 64.60 -17.73
N LYS A 103 1.05 63.79 -17.74
CA LYS A 103 -0.34 64.27 -17.52
C LYS A 103 -0.60 64.75 -16.09
N VAL A 104 0.09 64.20 -15.09
CA VAL A 104 -0.06 64.61 -13.68
C VAL A 104 0.74 65.88 -13.37
N ASN A 105 1.91 66.05 -13.98
CA ASN A 105 2.80 67.20 -13.76
C ASN A 105 2.68 68.31 -14.82
N GLY A 106 2.01 68.04 -15.93
CA GLY A 106 1.92 68.92 -17.11
C GLY A 106 0.70 69.84 -17.12
N ASN A 107 0.06 70.07 -15.98
CA ASN A 107 -0.91 71.15 -15.85
C ASN A 107 -0.19 72.44 -15.41
N SER A 108 0.52 73.04 -16.36
CA SER A 108 0.80 74.46 -16.48
C SER A 108 0.73 74.83 -17.95
#